data_AF-A0A6A3W233-F1
#
_entry.id   AF-A0A6A3W233-F1
#
_cell.length_a   1.000
_cell.length_b   1.000
_cell.length_c   1.000
_cell.angle_alpha   90.00
_cell.angle_beta   90.00
_cell.angle_gamma   90.00
#
_symmetry.space_group_name_H-M   'P 1'
#
loop_
_entity.id
_entity.type
_entity.pdbx_description
1 polymer ?
#
loop_
_entity_poly.entity_id
_entity_poly.type
_entity_poly.pdbx_seq_one_letter_code
_entity_poly.pdbx_strand_id
1 'polypeptide(L)'
;MAEEGEAFGFPRSSQVTSRSRILGLALGAALGVVGLSYAVTMHNSLAAQQEMITKMQQQLEAMHSVVMAKTPEEFHRDGKFPTKFAVDHVTPLKTQDERGTCWDFATVAVLEHSYRQQGVARGWLQPDKFLALSEQAYGAEVLRLCAGPPGSPQQVACLIPGNEIWKNSTDGGDVSELMYLMNGLKDSIFPDSICPYIPDPGNDSVCPGLTVESRTTNPLSLTIKKMDTFYDVVSVKHALVKHKRAMAISTAMPYPTTTPVSE
;
A
#
# COMPACT_ATOMS: atom_id res chain seq x y z
N MET A 1 4.36 -87.18 -24.89
CA MET A 1 4.72 -88.43 -24.20
C MET A 1 4.29 -88.28 -22.75
N ALA A 2 3.31 -89.10 -22.33
CA ALA A 2 2.92 -89.49 -20.95
C ALA A 2 2.56 -88.36 -19.96
N GLU A 3 1.54 -88.42 -19.10
CA GLU A 3 0.49 -89.40 -18.77
C GLU A 3 -0.55 -88.64 -17.90
N GLU A 4 -1.77 -89.16 -17.81
CA GLU A 4 -2.86 -88.67 -16.95
C GLU A 4 -2.66 -89.04 -15.46
N GLY A 5 -3.38 -88.34 -14.57
CA GLY A 5 -3.53 -88.73 -13.17
C GLY A 5 -4.47 -87.81 -12.39
N GLU A 6 -5.76 -88.19 -12.34
CA GLU A 6 -6.84 -87.55 -11.58
C GLU A 6 -6.63 -87.58 -10.05
N ALA A 7 -7.17 -86.58 -9.34
CA ALA A 7 -7.86 -86.80 -8.06
C ALA A 7 -8.78 -85.62 -7.69
N PHE A 8 -10.07 -85.95 -7.50
CA PHE A 8 -11.18 -85.12 -7.05
C PHE A 8 -11.02 -84.57 -5.61
N GLY A 9 -11.66 -83.43 -5.31
CA GLY A 9 -12.06 -83.08 -3.93
C GLY A 9 -12.45 -81.63 -3.64
N PHE A 10 -13.72 -81.27 -3.77
CA PHE A 10 -14.41 -80.35 -2.83
C PHE A 10 -15.27 -81.25 -1.90
N PRO A 11 -15.66 -80.88 -0.65
CA PRO A 11 -15.88 -79.52 -0.12
C PRO A 11 -15.54 -79.29 1.39
N ARG A 12 -15.79 -78.06 1.87
CA ARG A 12 -16.65 -77.70 3.05
C ARG A 12 -16.04 -76.67 4.03
N SER A 13 -16.71 -75.51 4.06
CA SER A 13 -16.93 -74.57 5.17
C SER A 13 -16.13 -74.71 6.47
N SER A 14 -15.42 -73.65 6.88
CA SER A 14 -15.71 -72.92 8.13
C SER A 14 -14.78 -71.72 8.40
N GLN A 15 -15.37 -70.65 8.95
CA GLN A 15 -14.78 -69.61 9.79
C GLN A 15 -13.72 -68.66 9.20
N VAL A 16 -14.18 -67.64 8.47
CA VAL A 16 -13.44 -66.37 8.37
C VAL A 16 -13.58 -65.64 9.71
N THR A 17 -12.49 -65.66 10.46
CA THR A 17 -12.39 -65.18 11.84
C THR A 17 -12.45 -63.66 11.92
N SER A 18 -13.30 -63.20 12.86
CA SER A 18 -13.48 -61.91 13.54
C SER A 18 -12.37 -60.83 13.47
N ARG A 19 -11.10 -61.16 13.25
CA ARG A 19 -9.97 -60.22 13.36
C ARG A 19 -9.94 -59.12 12.28
N SER A 20 -10.40 -59.40 11.07
CA SER A 20 -10.33 -58.42 9.96
C SER A 20 -11.35 -57.27 10.11
N ARG A 21 -12.54 -57.55 10.70
CA ARG A 21 -13.55 -56.52 10.96
C ARG A 21 -13.16 -55.59 12.11
N ILE A 22 -12.52 -56.13 13.15
CA ILE A 22 -12.06 -55.35 14.31
C ILE A 22 -10.91 -54.40 13.90
N LEU A 23 -10.02 -54.84 13.01
CA LEU A 23 -8.92 -54.00 12.51
C LEU A 23 -9.44 -52.85 11.62
N GLY A 24 -10.42 -53.11 10.73
CA GLY A 24 -11.04 -52.09 9.89
C GLY A 24 -11.85 -51.05 10.70
N LEU A 25 -12.57 -51.49 11.74
CA LEU A 25 -13.27 -50.60 12.67
C LEU A 25 -12.31 -49.76 13.52
N ALA A 26 -11.20 -50.34 13.98
CA ALA A 26 -10.18 -49.63 14.76
C ALA A 26 -9.44 -48.57 13.92
N LEU A 27 -9.11 -48.86 12.66
CA LEU A 27 -8.51 -47.89 11.74
C LEU A 27 -9.49 -46.77 11.34
N GLY A 28 -10.76 -47.09 11.10
CA GLY A 28 -11.80 -46.09 10.82
C GLY A 28 -12.07 -45.17 12.01
N ALA A 29 -12.11 -45.72 13.22
CA ALA A 29 -12.25 -44.93 14.45
C ALA A 29 -11.03 -44.04 14.71
N ALA A 30 -9.80 -44.54 14.50
CA ALA A 30 -8.59 -43.75 14.68
C ALA A 30 -8.50 -42.58 13.68
N LEU A 31 -8.81 -42.80 12.41
CA LEU A 31 -8.85 -41.73 11.40
C LEU A 31 -9.98 -40.71 11.67
N GLY A 32 -11.14 -41.17 12.15
CA GLY A 32 -12.24 -40.30 12.56
C GLY A 32 -11.88 -39.41 13.77
N VAL A 33 -11.18 -39.97 14.77
CA VAL A 33 -10.72 -39.21 15.94
C VAL A 33 -9.63 -38.19 15.56
N VAL A 34 -8.69 -38.54 14.67
CA VAL A 34 -7.67 -37.61 14.19
C VAL A 34 -8.29 -36.48 13.34
N GLY A 35 -9.26 -36.80 12.47
CA GLY A 35 -9.98 -35.80 11.67
C GLY A 35 -10.81 -34.83 12.53
N LEU A 36 -11.51 -35.34 13.54
CA LEU A 36 -12.23 -34.51 14.52
C LEU A 36 -11.28 -33.66 15.35
N SER A 37 -10.14 -34.20 15.78
CA SER A 37 -9.13 -33.46 16.53
C SER A 37 -8.56 -32.30 15.70
N TYR A 38 -8.27 -32.54 14.42
CA TYR A 38 -7.80 -31.48 13.50
C TYR A 38 -8.86 -30.40 13.28
N ALA A 39 -10.13 -30.79 13.07
CA ALA A 39 -11.23 -29.85 12.91
C ALA A 39 -11.47 -28.99 14.16
N VAL A 40 -11.39 -29.58 15.37
CA VAL A 40 -11.49 -28.85 16.64
C VAL A 40 -10.33 -27.87 16.79
N THR A 41 -9.11 -28.27 16.41
CA THR A 41 -7.93 -27.40 16.49
C THR A 41 -8.06 -26.21 15.53
N MET A 42 -8.53 -26.44 14.30
CA MET A 42 -8.81 -25.39 13.32
C MET A 42 -9.94 -24.45 13.79
N HIS A 43 -11.00 -24.99 14.39
CA HIS A 43 -12.11 -24.18 14.90
C HIS A 43 -11.67 -23.29 16.08
N ASN A 44 -10.87 -23.84 17.01
CA ASN A 44 -10.30 -23.06 18.10
C ASN A 44 -9.31 -21.99 17.60
N SER A 45 -8.52 -22.30 16.57
CA SER A 45 -7.62 -21.33 15.93
C SER A 45 -8.38 -20.21 15.24
N LEU A 46 -9.44 -20.51 14.48
CA LEU A 46 -10.31 -19.52 13.84
C LEU A 46 -11.04 -18.66 14.87
N ALA A 47 -11.54 -19.26 15.96
CA ALA A 47 -12.18 -18.52 17.05
C ALA A 47 -11.19 -17.56 17.72
N ALA A 48 -9.97 -18.00 17.98
CA ALA A 48 -8.91 -17.14 18.53
C ALA A 48 -8.49 -16.02 17.57
N GLN A 49 -8.43 -16.30 16.26
CA GLN A 49 -8.17 -15.28 15.24
C GLN A 49 -9.31 -14.26 15.15
N GLN A 50 -10.56 -14.70 15.22
CA GLN A 50 -11.72 -13.80 15.20
C GLN A 50 -11.77 -12.90 16.44
N GLU A 51 -11.41 -13.43 17.61
CA GLU A 51 -11.28 -12.64 18.83
C GLU A 51 -10.16 -11.59 18.72
N MET A 52 -9.03 -11.96 18.12
CA MET A 52 -7.95 -11.01 17.83
C MET A 52 -8.37 -9.92 16.85
N ILE A 53 -9.04 -10.27 15.75
CA ILE A 53 -9.56 -9.31 14.76
C ILE A 53 -10.56 -8.36 15.42
N THR A 54 -11.46 -8.88 16.25
CA THR A 54 -12.46 -8.08 16.97
C THR A 54 -11.80 -7.12 17.96
N LYS A 55 -10.80 -7.60 18.72
CA LYS A 55 -9.99 -6.75 19.61
C LYS A 55 -9.21 -5.69 18.84
N MET A 56 -8.69 -6.03 17.67
CA MET A 56 -7.96 -5.10 16.80
C MET A 56 -8.88 -4.05 16.19
N GLN A 57 -10.09 -4.44 15.76
CA GLN A 57 -11.14 -3.51 15.33
C GLN A 57 -11.59 -2.59 16.47
N GLN A 58 -11.81 -3.13 17.68
CA GLN A 58 -12.14 -2.33 18.85
C GLN A 58 -11.01 -1.37 19.23
N GLN A 59 -9.74 -1.78 19.12
CA GLN A 59 -8.61 -0.88 19.31
C GLN A 59 -8.57 0.20 18.23
N LEU A 60 -8.85 -0.14 16.97
CA LEU A 60 -8.91 0.82 15.88
C LEU A 60 -10.04 1.84 16.08
N GLU A 61 -11.24 1.40 16.49
CA GLU A 61 -12.37 2.26 16.83
C GLU A 61 -12.11 3.11 18.09
N ALA A 62 -11.46 2.55 19.11
CA ALA A 62 -11.06 3.28 20.30
C ALA A 62 -9.99 4.33 19.97
N MET A 63 -9.01 4.01 19.12
CA MET A 63 -8.04 4.97 18.62
C MET A 63 -8.70 6.04 17.76
N HIS A 64 -9.66 5.67 16.89
CA HIS A 64 -10.43 6.61 16.09
C HIS A 64 -11.25 7.56 16.97
N SER A 65 -11.93 7.04 17.99
CA SER A 65 -12.72 7.86 18.92
C SER A 65 -11.85 8.75 19.82
N VAL A 66 -10.65 8.29 20.24
CA VAL A 66 -9.70 9.11 21.02
C VAL A 66 -9.06 10.20 20.16
N VAL A 67 -8.77 9.92 18.88
CA VAL A 67 -8.32 10.95 17.91
C VAL A 67 -9.42 11.99 17.70
N MET A 68 -10.68 11.57 17.55
CA MET A 68 -11.83 12.47 17.44
C MET A 68 -12.12 13.25 18.73
N ALA A 69 -11.83 12.67 19.91
CA ALA A 69 -12.08 13.30 21.21
C ALA A 69 -10.94 14.22 21.70
N LYS A 70 -9.72 14.07 21.18
CA LYS A 70 -8.54 14.85 21.61
C LYS A 70 -8.33 16.19 20.90
N THR A 71 -9.19 16.58 19.97
CA THR A 71 -9.18 17.94 19.41
C THR A 71 -10.39 18.76 19.86
N PRO A 72 -10.34 19.37 21.05
CA PRO A 72 -11.06 20.60 21.32
C PRO A 72 -10.07 21.75 21.44
N GLU A 73 -9.25 21.99 20.42
CA GLU A 73 -8.77 23.36 20.18
C GLU A 73 -9.96 24.11 19.59
N GLU A 74 -10.41 25.16 20.28
CA GLU A 74 -11.51 26.06 19.97
C GLU A 74 -11.89 26.10 18.48
N PHE A 75 -12.80 25.20 18.08
CA PHE A 75 -13.40 25.22 16.77
C PHE A 75 -14.29 26.46 16.71
N HIS A 76 -13.89 27.45 15.91
CA HIS A 76 -14.73 28.60 15.58
C HIS A 76 -16.08 28.09 15.07
N ARG A 77 -17.10 28.22 15.92
CA ARG A 77 -18.49 27.81 15.74
C ARG A 77 -19.23 28.53 14.60
N ASP A 78 -18.55 29.36 13.82
CA ASP A 78 -19.23 30.19 12.84
C ASP A 78 -19.35 29.55 11.46
N GLY A 79 -18.63 28.46 11.14
CA GLY A 79 -18.84 27.67 9.90
C GLY A 79 -18.77 28.45 8.58
N LYS A 80 -18.35 29.72 8.61
CA LYS A 80 -18.31 30.63 7.47
C LYS A 80 -16.94 30.56 6.83
N PHE A 81 -16.80 29.63 5.90
CA PHE A 81 -15.67 29.62 4.97
C PHE A 81 -15.88 30.64 3.85
N PRO A 82 -14.81 31.15 3.22
CA PRO A 82 -14.92 31.92 1.98
C PRO A 82 -15.74 31.14 0.95
N THR A 83 -16.61 31.83 0.20
CA THR A 83 -17.39 31.20 -0.88
C THR A 83 -16.50 30.75 -2.04
N LYS A 84 -15.34 31.38 -2.21
CA LYS A 84 -14.27 31.01 -3.14
C LYS A 84 -12.94 31.10 -2.43
N PHE A 85 -12.10 30.10 -2.67
CA PHE A 85 -10.76 30.04 -2.11
C PHE A 85 -9.82 29.41 -3.15
N ALA A 86 -8.62 29.94 -3.24
CA ALA A 86 -7.54 29.39 -4.06
C ALA A 86 -6.25 29.48 -3.27
N VAL A 87 -5.35 28.55 -3.54
CA VAL A 87 -4.01 28.52 -2.95
C VAL A 87 -3.04 29.20 -3.92
N ASP A 88 -2.21 30.10 -3.40
CA ASP A 88 -1.13 30.72 -4.18
C ASP A 88 0.04 29.75 -4.41
N HIS A 89 0.90 30.07 -5.37
CA HIS A 89 2.12 29.29 -5.68
C HIS A 89 1.89 27.86 -6.21
N VAL A 90 0.69 27.53 -6.66
CA VAL A 90 0.43 26.26 -7.38
C VAL A 90 1.32 26.15 -8.62
N THR A 91 1.86 24.96 -8.87
CA THR A 91 2.76 24.68 -10.01
C THR A 91 1.96 24.25 -11.23
N PRO A 92 2.56 24.31 -12.44
CA PRO A 92 1.87 23.89 -13.66
C PRO A 92 1.35 22.45 -13.60
N LEU A 93 0.26 22.20 -14.32
CA LEU A 93 -0.30 20.85 -14.49
C LEU A 93 0.71 19.92 -15.17
N LYS A 94 0.83 18.70 -14.66
CA LYS A 94 1.55 17.59 -15.27
C LYS A 94 0.60 16.41 -15.54
N THR A 95 1.03 15.45 -16.35
CA THR A 95 0.25 14.26 -16.70
C THR A 95 0.99 12.99 -16.29
N GLN A 96 0.26 12.06 -15.67
CA GLN A 96 0.75 10.71 -15.35
C GLN A 96 0.55 9.73 -16.52
N ASP A 97 -0.23 10.14 -17.52
CA ASP A 97 -0.65 9.36 -18.67
C ASP A 97 -1.27 8.01 -18.26
N GLU A 98 -0.79 6.89 -18.83
CA GLU A 98 -1.41 5.58 -18.66
C GLU A 98 -0.94 4.81 -17.41
N ARG A 99 -0.09 5.42 -16.57
CA ARG A 99 0.50 4.77 -15.39
C ARG A 99 -0.27 5.09 -14.12
N GLY A 100 -0.24 4.17 -13.16
CA GLY A 100 -0.86 4.28 -11.84
C GLY A 100 -0.07 5.14 -10.83
N THR A 101 0.63 6.16 -11.32
CA THR A 101 1.61 6.99 -10.58
C THR A 101 0.97 8.22 -9.90
N CYS A 102 -0.35 8.35 -9.84
CA CYS A 102 -1.03 9.53 -9.29
C CYS A 102 -0.53 9.97 -7.90
N TRP A 103 -0.10 9.02 -7.07
CA TRP A 103 0.44 9.24 -5.74
C TRP A 103 1.79 9.96 -5.75
N ASP A 104 2.68 9.67 -6.71
CA ASP A 104 3.96 10.37 -6.84
C ASP A 104 3.75 11.80 -7.35
N PHE A 105 2.91 12.00 -8.37
CA PHE A 105 2.53 13.32 -8.87
C PHE A 105 1.89 14.17 -7.77
N ALA A 106 0.97 13.61 -6.99
CA ALA A 106 0.34 14.32 -5.87
C ALA A 106 1.36 14.70 -4.80
N THR A 107 2.30 13.80 -4.48
CA THR A 107 3.35 14.08 -3.50
C THR A 107 4.30 15.16 -4.01
N VAL A 108 4.79 15.01 -5.24
CA VAL A 108 5.71 15.96 -5.88
C VAL A 108 5.07 17.34 -6.01
N ALA A 109 3.80 17.44 -6.40
CA ALA A 109 3.10 18.72 -6.47
C ALA A 109 3.06 19.45 -5.12
N VAL A 110 2.86 18.73 -4.01
CA VAL A 110 2.91 19.31 -2.65
C VAL A 110 4.33 19.75 -2.27
N LEU A 111 5.35 18.99 -2.67
CA LEU A 111 6.75 19.33 -2.44
C LEU A 111 7.17 20.57 -3.23
N GLU A 112 6.84 20.64 -4.53
CA GLU A 112 7.12 21.80 -5.38
C GLU A 112 6.38 23.05 -4.88
N HIS A 113 5.11 22.91 -4.46
CA HIS A 113 4.35 23.99 -3.85
C HIS A 113 5.05 24.52 -2.60
N SER A 114 5.44 23.62 -1.70
CA SER A 114 6.12 23.97 -0.45
C SER A 114 7.47 24.65 -0.71
N TYR A 115 8.23 24.13 -1.68
CA TYR A 115 9.51 24.70 -2.09
C TYR A 115 9.33 26.10 -2.67
N ARG A 116 8.36 26.29 -3.57
CA ARG A 116 8.08 27.59 -4.19
C ARG A 116 7.59 28.62 -3.15
N GLN A 117 6.67 28.22 -2.28
CA GLN A 117 6.19 29.09 -1.20
C GLN A 117 7.36 29.55 -0.31
N GLN A 118 8.25 28.64 0.08
CA GLN A 118 9.43 28.98 0.86
C GLN A 118 10.42 29.86 0.10
N GLY A 119 10.70 29.52 -1.16
CA GLY A 119 11.65 30.23 -2.02
C GLY A 119 11.24 31.68 -2.25
N VAL A 120 9.95 31.91 -2.55
CA VAL A 120 9.39 33.26 -2.73
C VAL A 120 9.39 34.03 -1.41
N ALA A 121 8.95 33.42 -0.30
CA ALA A 121 8.93 34.08 1.01
C ALA A 121 10.32 34.50 1.51
N ARG A 122 11.38 33.82 1.06
CA ARG A 122 12.77 34.11 1.42
C ARG A 122 13.52 34.94 0.38
N GLY A 123 12.89 35.28 -0.75
CA GLY A 123 13.53 35.97 -1.86
C GLY A 123 14.59 35.14 -2.61
N TRP A 124 14.59 33.82 -2.45
CA TRP A 124 15.48 32.90 -3.18
C TRP A 124 14.98 32.59 -4.59
N LEU A 125 13.66 32.69 -4.79
CA LEU A 125 12.98 32.34 -6.02
C LEU A 125 12.05 33.48 -6.42
N GLN A 126 12.07 33.84 -7.71
CA GLN A 126 11.16 34.85 -8.23
C GLN A 126 9.71 34.35 -8.23
N PRO A 127 8.69 35.22 -8.08
CA PRO A 127 7.30 34.80 -7.99
C PRO A 127 6.79 34.00 -9.19
N ASP A 128 7.34 34.23 -10.38
CA ASP A 128 6.99 33.57 -11.65
C ASP A 128 7.82 32.30 -11.93
N LYS A 129 8.73 31.92 -11.02
CA LYS A 129 9.59 30.74 -11.15
C LYS A 129 9.15 29.64 -10.20
N PHE A 130 9.46 28.40 -10.58
CA PHE A 130 9.29 27.21 -9.77
C PHE A 130 10.41 26.21 -10.07
N LEU A 131 10.66 25.31 -9.12
CA LEU A 131 11.52 24.15 -9.33
C LEU A 131 10.64 22.98 -9.74
N ALA A 132 10.87 22.45 -10.94
CA ALA A 132 10.27 21.18 -11.36
C ALA A 132 11.08 20.02 -10.75
N LEU A 133 10.41 19.18 -9.98
CA LEU A 133 10.95 17.95 -9.42
C LEU A 133 10.57 16.77 -10.32
N SER A 134 11.38 15.71 -10.30
CA SER A 134 11.18 14.50 -11.10
C SER A 134 10.29 13.50 -10.37
N GLU A 135 9.08 13.28 -10.88
CA GLU A 135 8.21 12.16 -10.46
C GLU A 135 8.87 10.81 -10.72
N GLN A 136 9.54 10.67 -11.87
CA GLN A 136 10.23 9.43 -12.25
C GLN A 136 11.36 9.06 -11.27
N ALA A 137 12.19 10.04 -10.89
CA ALA A 137 13.24 9.81 -9.90
C ALA A 137 12.66 9.56 -8.51
N TYR A 138 11.58 10.26 -8.14
CA TYR A 138 10.89 10.04 -6.87
C TYR A 138 10.37 8.60 -6.75
N GLY A 139 9.61 8.13 -7.75
CA GLY A 139 9.11 6.76 -7.79
C GLY A 139 10.23 5.72 -7.75
N ALA A 140 11.29 5.91 -8.54
CA ALA A 140 12.45 5.03 -8.55
C ALA A 140 13.19 4.97 -7.20
N GLU A 141 13.33 6.11 -6.50
CA GLU A 141 13.93 6.15 -5.17
C GLU A 141 13.05 5.53 -4.10
N VAL A 142 11.72 5.67 -4.18
CA VAL A 142 10.80 4.94 -3.32
C VAL A 142 10.97 3.43 -3.52
N LEU A 143 10.95 2.94 -4.77
CA LEU A 143 11.21 1.53 -5.05
C LEU A 143 12.55 1.06 -4.50
N ARG A 144 13.61 1.87 -4.67
CA ARG A 144 14.95 1.55 -4.14
C ARG A 144 14.98 1.48 -2.61
N LEU A 145 14.29 2.39 -1.92
CA LEU A 145 14.22 2.43 -0.45
C LEU A 145 13.37 1.28 0.11
N CYS A 146 12.38 0.83 -0.66
CA CYS A 146 11.53 -0.31 -0.35
C CYS A 146 12.12 -1.66 -0.79
N ALA A 147 13.20 -1.64 -1.57
CA ALA A 147 13.90 -2.83 -2.00
C ALA A 147 14.68 -3.46 -0.83
N GLY A 148 14.59 -4.79 -0.73
CA GLY A 148 15.30 -5.57 0.28
C GLY A 148 14.80 -7.01 0.31
N PRO A 149 15.46 -7.90 1.07
CA PRO A 149 14.96 -9.25 1.26
C PRO A 149 13.53 -9.25 1.83
N PRO A 150 12.70 -10.26 1.50
CA PRO A 150 11.39 -10.42 2.10
C PRO A 150 11.44 -10.38 3.64
N GLY A 151 10.62 -9.52 4.24
CA GLY A 151 10.56 -9.32 5.70
C GLY A 151 11.63 -8.40 6.28
N SER A 152 12.49 -7.80 5.47
CA SER A 152 13.43 -6.76 5.93
C SER A 152 12.69 -5.51 6.43
N PRO A 153 13.24 -4.73 7.39
CA PRO A 153 12.62 -3.49 7.86
C PRO A 153 12.29 -2.51 6.73
N GLN A 154 13.12 -2.46 5.69
CA GLN A 154 12.94 -1.64 4.48
C GLN A 154 11.70 -2.08 3.69
N GLN A 155 11.56 -3.38 3.44
CA GLN A 155 10.40 -3.91 2.72
C GLN A 155 9.11 -3.75 3.55
N VAL A 156 9.17 -4.03 4.86
CA VAL A 156 8.01 -3.92 5.76
C VAL A 156 7.48 -2.49 5.86
N ALA A 157 8.37 -1.49 5.83
CA ALA A 157 7.98 -0.08 5.85
C ALA A 157 7.08 0.31 4.66
N CYS A 158 7.14 -0.43 3.56
CA CYS A 158 6.39 -0.16 2.33
C CYS A 158 5.23 -1.14 2.10
N LEU A 159 4.89 -1.99 3.08
CA LEU A 159 3.71 -2.85 3.03
C LEU A 159 2.45 -2.07 3.39
N ILE A 160 2.08 -1.09 2.56
CA ILE A 160 0.83 -0.34 2.70
C ILE A 160 -0.26 -1.05 1.90
N PRO A 161 -1.40 -1.43 2.51
CA PRO A 161 -2.48 -2.09 1.79
C PRO A 161 -2.94 -1.26 0.58
N GLY A 162 -2.95 -1.89 -0.61
CA GLY A 162 -3.41 -1.26 -1.84
C GLY A 162 -2.32 -0.55 -2.66
N ASN A 163 -1.07 -0.47 -2.19
CA ASN A 163 0.05 -0.07 -3.04
C ASN A 163 0.60 -1.25 -3.86
N GLU A 164 1.37 -0.93 -4.89
CA GLU A 164 2.04 -1.87 -5.80
C GLU A 164 3.57 -1.85 -5.68
N ILE A 165 4.08 -1.03 -4.74
CA ILE A 165 5.51 -0.85 -4.44
C ILE A 165 6.19 -2.17 -4.05
N TRP A 166 5.51 -3.02 -3.27
CA TRP A 166 6.03 -4.34 -2.89
C TRP A 166 6.17 -5.32 -4.07
N LYS A 167 5.50 -5.06 -5.20
CA LYS A 167 5.67 -5.78 -6.47
C LYS A 167 6.75 -5.14 -7.36
N ASN A 168 7.54 -4.21 -6.82
CA ASN A 168 8.51 -3.42 -7.57
C ASN A 168 7.86 -2.63 -8.73
N SER A 169 6.67 -2.08 -8.48
CA SER A 169 5.93 -1.25 -9.41
C SER A 169 5.49 0.05 -8.75
N THR A 170 5.42 1.10 -9.57
CA THR A 170 4.89 2.42 -9.22
C THR A 170 3.42 2.59 -9.58
N ASP A 171 2.79 1.58 -10.22
CA ASP A 171 1.39 1.57 -10.61
C ASP A 171 0.44 1.34 -9.42
N GLY A 172 0.56 2.19 -8.40
CA GLY A 172 -0.20 2.12 -7.16
C GLY A 172 0.67 2.47 -5.97
N GLY A 173 0.26 3.48 -5.22
CA GLY A 173 0.98 3.99 -4.06
C GLY A 173 0.14 4.97 -3.27
N ASP A 174 0.72 5.53 -2.22
CA ASP A 174 0.05 6.50 -1.36
C ASP A 174 0.97 7.67 -1.01
N VAL A 175 0.40 8.85 -0.80
CA VAL A 175 1.20 10.04 -0.41
C VAL A 175 1.84 9.90 0.96
N SER A 176 1.32 9.02 1.82
CA SER A 176 1.91 8.70 3.13
C SER A 176 3.25 8.00 3.04
N GLU A 177 3.62 7.45 1.88
CA GLU A 177 4.97 6.88 1.64
C GLU A 177 6.06 7.91 1.96
N LEU A 178 5.81 9.20 1.69
CA LEU A 178 6.72 10.29 2.03
C LEU A 178 7.03 10.35 3.53
N MET A 179 6.05 10.07 4.39
CA MET A 179 6.23 10.06 5.85
C MET A 179 6.98 8.83 6.33
N TYR A 180 6.63 7.66 5.81
CA TYR A 180 7.30 6.41 6.19
C TYR A 180 8.77 6.39 5.75
N LEU A 181 9.06 6.99 4.61
CA LEU A 181 10.39 7.00 4.00
C LEU A 181 11.13 8.32 4.23
N MET A 182 10.67 9.20 5.12
CA MET A 182 11.22 10.56 5.27
C MET A 182 12.74 10.62 5.47
N ASN A 183 13.30 9.64 6.17
CA ASN A 183 14.74 9.56 6.42
C ASN A 183 15.53 9.18 5.17
N GLY A 184 14.98 8.28 4.33
CA GLY A 184 15.60 7.86 3.08
C GLY A 184 15.38 8.87 1.95
N LEU A 185 14.22 9.53 1.93
CA LEU A 185 13.85 10.52 0.91
C LEU A 185 14.44 11.91 1.17
N LYS A 186 14.94 12.18 2.37
CA LYS A 186 15.48 13.49 2.80
C LYS A 186 16.38 14.13 1.74
N ASP A 187 17.34 13.37 1.20
CA ASP A 187 18.33 13.84 0.23
C ASP A 187 18.14 13.16 -1.15
N SER A 188 16.99 12.50 -1.34
CA SER A 188 16.66 11.70 -2.53
C SER A 188 15.50 12.29 -3.35
N ILE A 189 15.36 13.62 -3.32
CA ILE A 189 14.44 14.38 -4.18
C ILE A 189 15.27 15.13 -5.23
N PHE A 190 14.92 14.97 -6.50
CA PHE A 190 15.76 15.42 -7.61
C PHE A 190 15.02 16.34 -8.57
N PRO A 191 15.73 17.26 -9.27
CA PRO A 191 15.13 18.08 -10.31
C PRO A 191 14.71 17.23 -11.52
N ASP A 192 13.65 17.65 -12.21
CA ASP A 192 13.14 17.01 -13.43
C ASP A 192 14.24 16.75 -14.49
N SER A 193 15.22 17.65 -14.59
CA SER A 193 16.29 17.59 -15.57
C SER A 193 17.17 16.33 -15.51
N ILE A 194 17.24 15.62 -14.38
CA ILE A 194 18.01 14.37 -14.32
C ILE A 194 17.24 13.19 -14.87
N CYS A 195 15.91 13.29 -14.88
CA CYS A 195 15.03 12.16 -15.11
C CYS A 195 13.63 12.64 -15.46
N PRO A 196 13.41 13.05 -16.72
CA PRO A 196 12.09 13.38 -17.19
C PRO A 196 11.13 12.20 -17.03
N TYR A 197 9.85 12.49 -16.84
CA TYR A 197 8.84 11.45 -16.70
C TYR A 197 8.73 10.57 -17.96
N ILE A 198 8.68 9.26 -17.77
CA ILE A 198 8.50 8.28 -18.85
C ILE A 198 7.05 7.77 -18.76
N PRO A 199 6.18 8.12 -19.71
CA PRO A 199 4.76 7.80 -19.60
C PRO A 199 4.44 6.33 -19.90
N ASP A 200 5.34 5.63 -20.60
CA ASP A 200 5.16 4.24 -20.99
C ASP A 200 5.23 3.30 -19.78
N PRO A 201 4.27 2.37 -19.60
CA PRO A 201 4.32 1.35 -18.56
C PRO A 201 5.59 0.49 -18.61
N GLY A 202 6.00 -0.05 -17.45
CA GLY A 202 7.19 -0.90 -17.33
C GLY A 202 8.51 -0.15 -17.15
N ASN A 203 8.46 1.18 -17.01
CA ASN A 203 9.61 2.04 -16.76
C ASN A 203 9.76 2.46 -15.29
N ASP A 204 9.20 1.69 -14.35
CA ASP A 204 9.06 2.06 -12.93
C ASP A 204 10.36 2.47 -12.22
N SER A 205 11.48 1.84 -12.58
CA SER A 205 12.80 2.09 -12.00
C SER A 205 13.78 2.76 -12.97
N VAL A 206 13.34 3.07 -14.20
CA VAL A 206 14.20 3.58 -15.25
C VAL A 206 14.48 5.05 -14.99
N CYS A 207 15.74 5.36 -14.67
CA CYS A 207 16.17 6.72 -14.43
C CYS A 207 17.69 6.87 -14.61
N PRO A 208 18.19 7.08 -15.84
CA PRO A 208 19.62 7.10 -16.11
C PRO A 208 20.39 8.17 -15.32
N GLY A 209 19.76 9.30 -15.00
CA GLY A 209 20.38 10.37 -14.21
C GLY A 209 20.48 10.09 -12.71
N LEU A 210 19.89 9.01 -12.19
CA LEU A 210 20.08 8.57 -10.80
C LEU A 210 21.37 7.75 -10.67
N THR A 211 22.51 8.42 -10.80
CA THR A 211 23.85 7.84 -10.62
C THR A 211 24.30 7.93 -9.16
N VAL A 212 25.46 7.36 -8.84
CA VAL A 212 26.11 7.58 -7.52
C VAL A 212 26.50 9.04 -7.36
N GLU A 213 26.99 9.66 -8.45
CA GLU A 213 27.36 11.07 -8.46
C GLU A 213 26.15 11.96 -8.15
N SER A 214 25.03 11.81 -8.87
CA SER A 214 23.87 12.67 -8.64
C SER A 214 23.30 12.53 -7.23
N ARG A 215 23.33 11.33 -6.63
CA ARG A 215 22.93 11.11 -5.22
C ARG A 215 23.86 11.79 -4.21
N THR A 216 25.14 11.95 -4.54
CA THR A 216 26.12 12.57 -3.63
C THR A 216 26.25 14.08 -3.82
N THR A 217 25.94 14.58 -5.02
CA THR A 217 26.03 16.01 -5.36
C THR A 217 24.67 16.71 -5.38
N ASN A 218 23.59 16.03 -5.00
CA ASN A 218 22.24 16.61 -4.98
C ASN A 218 22.19 17.81 -4.01
N PRO A 219 21.92 19.04 -4.48
CA PRO A 219 21.84 20.19 -3.59
C PRO A 219 20.50 20.27 -2.85
N LEU A 220 19.52 19.45 -3.23
CA LEU A 220 18.19 19.46 -2.64
C LEU A 220 18.15 18.58 -1.39
N SER A 221 17.60 19.14 -0.31
CA SER A 221 17.30 18.40 0.91
C SER A 221 15.95 18.84 1.45
N LEU A 222 15.15 17.87 1.85
CA LEU A 222 13.83 18.05 2.42
C LEU A 222 13.88 17.91 3.94
N THR A 223 13.05 18.66 4.65
CA THR A 223 12.76 18.37 6.06
C THR A 223 11.26 18.52 6.29
N ILE A 224 10.60 17.38 6.53
CA ILE A 224 9.17 17.37 6.81
C ILE A 224 8.96 17.85 8.24
N LYS A 225 8.34 19.02 8.37
CA LYS A 225 8.03 19.59 9.70
C LYS A 225 6.74 19.03 10.29
N LYS A 226 5.76 18.76 9.42
CA LYS A 226 4.43 18.28 9.79
C LYS A 226 3.74 17.72 8.55
N MET A 227 2.98 16.65 8.72
CA MET A 227 2.01 16.14 7.75
C MET A 227 0.74 15.76 8.52
N ASP A 228 -0.37 16.38 8.15
CA ASP A 228 -1.69 16.16 8.75
C ASP A 228 -2.60 15.50 7.71
N THR A 229 -3.49 14.62 8.17
CA THR A 229 -4.51 13.98 7.34
C THR A 229 -5.90 14.41 7.81
N PHE A 230 -6.75 14.81 6.86
CA PHE A 230 -8.10 15.29 7.11
C PHE A 230 -9.09 14.45 6.29
N TYR A 231 -10.23 14.08 6.88
CA TYR A 231 -11.20 13.19 6.25
C TYR A 231 -12.54 13.86 5.94
N ASP A 232 -12.94 14.87 6.72
CA ASP A 232 -14.22 15.55 6.55
C ASP A 232 -14.07 16.91 5.84
N VAL A 233 -15.14 17.34 5.18
CA VAL A 233 -15.15 18.58 4.39
C VAL A 233 -14.85 19.82 5.24
N VAL A 234 -15.25 19.84 6.50
CA VAL A 234 -15.09 21.02 7.38
C VAL A 234 -13.63 21.15 7.79
N SER A 235 -12.98 20.06 8.20
CA SER A 235 -11.55 20.07 8.54
C SER A 235 -10.67 20.37 7.34
N VAL A 236 -10.98 19.81 6.15
CA VAL A 236 -10.29 20.13 4.89
C VAL A 236 -10.41 21.63 4.56
N LYS A 237 -11.62 22.20 4.61
CA LYS A 237 -11.83 23.64 4.35
C LYS A 237 -11.10 24.51 5.36
N HIS A 238 -11.12 24.13 6.63
CA HIS A 238 -10.40 24.83 7.68
C HIS A 238 -8.89 24.79 7.43
N ALA A 239 -8.32 23.63 7.13
CA ALA A 239 -6.91 23.45 6.84
C ALA A 239 -6.47 24.27 5.61
N LEU A 240 -7.26 24.27 4.53
CA LEU A 240 -7.03 25.11 3.35
C LEU A 240 -6.93 26.59 3.72
N VAL A 241 -7.92 27.12 4.43
CA VAL A 241 -7.99 28.54 4.78
C VAL A 241 -6.89 28.93 5.77
N LYS A 242 -6.64 28.08 6.78
CA LYS A 242 -5.64 28.32 7.84
C LYS A 242 -4.22 28.26 7.30
N HIS A 243 -3.90 27.24 6.52
CA HIS A 243 -2.53 26.98 6.09
C HIS A 243 -2.18 27.56 4.72
N LYS A 244 -3.18 27.79 3.86
CA LYS A 244 -2.99 28.27 2.48
C LYS A 244 -1.94 27.44 1.73
N ARG A 245 -2.07 26.12 1.81
CA ARG A 245 -1.15 25.15 1.19
C ARG A 245 -1.89 24.22 0.25
N ALA A 246 -1.19 23.78 -0.79
CA ALA A 246 -1.66 22.69 -1.62
C ALA A 246 -1.73 21.43 -0.77
N MET A 247 -2.73 20.58 -1.02
CA MET A 247 -2.91 19.31 -0.33
C MET A 247 -3.09 18.21 -1.37
N ALA A 248 -2.49 17.06 -1.11
CA ALA A 248 -2.81 15.85 -1.83
C ALA A 248 -4.20 15.35 -1.41
N ILE A 249 -4.94 14.79 -2.36
CA ILE A 249 -6.26 14.23 -2.12
C ILE A 249 -6.30 12.80 -2.66
N SER A 250 -6.68 11.86 -1.80
CA SER A 250 -6.97 10.49 -2.20
C SER A 250 -8.47 10.36 -2.44
N THR A 251 -8.84 9.91 -3.64
CA THR A 251 -10.24 9.67 -4.01
C THR A 251 -10.34 8.43 -4.87
N ALA A 252 -11.43 7.69 -4.74
CA ALA A 252 -11.75 6.63 -5.69
C ALA A 252 -12.08 7.28 -7.05
N MET A 253 -11.32 6.92 -8.07
CA MET A 253 -11.65 7.27 -9.45
C MET A 253 -12.55 6.17 -10.01
N PRO A 254 -13.79 6.49 -10.43
CA PRO A 254 -14.62 5.50 -11.09
C PRO A 254 -13.96 5.11 -12.41
N TYR A 255 -13.63 3.82 -12.57
CA TYR A 255 -13.26 3.30 -13.88
C TYR A 255 -14.50 3.35 -14.77
N PRO A 256 -14.47 4.08 -15.90
CA PRO A 256 -15.53 3.94 -16.89
C PRO A 256 -15.44 2.51 -17.44
N THR A 257 -16.38 1.65 -17.07
CA THR A 257 -16.57 0.37 -17.76
C THR A 257 -17.10 0.69 -19.15
N THR A 258 -16.21 0.83 -20.13
CA THR A 258 -16.60 0.77 -21.53
C THR A 258 -17.01 -0.68 -21.81
N THR A 259 -18.30 -0.98 -21.69
CA THR A 259 -18.87 -2.15 -22.33
C THR A 259 -18.48 -2.12 -23.81
N PRO A 260 -17.82 -3.17 -24.35
CA PRO A 260 -17.56 -3.24 -25.77
C PRO A 260 -18.91 -3.20 -26.49
N VAL A 261 -19.12 -2.18 -27.32
CA VAL A 261 -20.17 -2.25 -28.33
C VAL A 261 -19.64 -3.21 -29.37
N SER A 262 -20.18 -4.42 -29.39
CA SER A 262 -20.00 -5.36 -30.49
C SER A 262 -20.58 -4.71 -31.75
N GLU A 263 -19.71 -4.36 -32.71
CA GLU A 263 -20.10 -4.10 -34.10
C GLU A 263 -20.41 -5.42 -34.82
#